data_AF-A0A154R455-F1
#
_entry.id   AF-A0A154R455-F1
#
_cell.length_a   1.000
_cell.length_b   1.000
_cell.length_c   1.000
_cell.angle_alpha   90.00
_cell.angle_beta   90.00
_cell.angle_gamma   90.00
#
_symmetry.space_group_name_H-M   'P 1'
#
loop_
_entity.id
_entity.type
_entity.pdbx_description
1 polymer ?
#
loop_
_entity_poly.entity_id
_entity_poly.type
_entity_poly.pdbx_seq_one_letter_code
_entity_poly.pdbx_strand_id
1 'polypeptide(L)'
;MSGQGWAKVISELLYESAYQRDGVRFQWCLREEATHVSGSGVCGCLAEITRIRVTGQVEQPADVLESERAIARALGREGRIVS
;
A
#
# COMPACT_ATOMS: atom_id res chain seq x y z
N MET A 1 28.16 -6.40 8.21
CA MET A 1 26.85 -5.91 7.74
C MET A 1 26.43 -4.75 8.63
N SER A 2 26.27 -3.55 8.09
CA SER A 2 25.87 -2.36 8.84
C SER A 2 24.44 -2.49 9.35
N GLY A 3 24.12 -1.87 10.49
CA GLY A 3 22.79 -1.93 11.14
C GLY A 3 21.61 -1.48 10.26
N GLN A 4 21.87 -0.78 9.15
CA GLN A 4 20.87 -0.39 8.15
C GLN A 4 20.31 -1.59 7.36
N GLY A 5 21.10 -2.65 7.15
CA GLY A 5 20.65 -3.84 6.43
C GLY A 5 19.61 -4.64 7.22
N TRP A 6 19.80 -4.76 8.53
CA TRP A 6 18.87 -5.47 9.42
C TRP A 6 17.53 -4.74 9.59
N ALA A 7 17.55 -3.41 9.69
CA ALA A 7 16.32 -2.62 9.76
C ALA A 7 15.46 -2.76 8.51
N LYS A 8 16.09 -2.80 7.32
CA LYS A 8 15.39 -3.01 6.05
C LYS A 8 14.78 -4.41 5.95
N VAL A 9 15.54 -5.45 6.29
CA VAL A 9 15.09 -6.84 6.28
C VAL A 9 13.96 -7.07 7.30
N ILE A 10 14.05 -6.50 8.50
CA ILE A 10 12.97 -6.58 9.50
C ILE A 10 11.75 -5.80 9.02
N SER A 11 11.92 -4.64 8.39
CA SER A 11 10.80 -3.87 7.84
C SER A 11 10.13 -4.61 6.67
N GLU A 12 10.89 -5.27 5.80
CA GLU A 12 10.38 -6.14 4.74
C GLU A 12 9.65 -7.36 5.33
N LEU A 13 10.21 -8.04 6.33
CA LEU A 13 9.57 -9.17 7.02
C LEU A 13 8.29 -8.78 7.75
N LEU A 14 8.29 -7.64 8.44
CA LEU A 14 7.11 -7.08 9.11
C LEU A 14 6.08 -6.59 8.09
N TYR A 15 6.51 -6.07 6.95
CA TYR A 15 5.63 -5.68 5.85
C TYR A 15 5.00 -6.93 5.21
N GLU A 16 5.79 -7.93 4.79
CA GLU A 16 5.29 -9.17 4.20
C GLU A 16 4.34 -9.94 5.13
N SER A 17 4.57 -9.92 6.44
CA SER A 17 3.66 -10.50 7.44
C SER A 17 2.46 -9.59 7.79
N ALA A 18 2.56 -8.28 7.56
CA ALA A 18 1.46 -7.32 7.82
C ALA A 18 0.42 -7.25 6.70
N TYR A 19 0.72 -7.71 5.48
CA TYR A 19 -0.27 -7.81 4.39
C TYR A 19 -1.00 -9.17 4.39
N GLN A 20 -1.23 -9.73 5.57
CA GLN A 20 -2.10 -10.87 5.77
C GLN A 20 -3.06 -10.58 6.93
N ARG A 21 -4.37 -10.79 6.70
CA ARG A 21 -5.39 -10.70 7.76
C ARG A 21 -6.29 -11.92 7.67
N ASP A 22 -6.54 -12.57 8.80
CA ASP A 22 -7.40 -13.75 8.89
C ASP A 22 -7.01 -14.87 7.90
N GLY A 23 -5.70 -15.04 7.66
CA GLY A 23 -5.17 -16.02 6.71
C GLY A 23 -5.17 -15.59 5.25
N VAL A 24 -5.76 -14.44 4.90
CA VAL A 24 -5.86 -13.92 3.53
C VAL A 24 -4.72 -12.95 3.24
N ARG A 25 -3.97 -13.21 2.17
CA ARG A 25 -2.88 -12.33 1.69
C ARG A 25 -3.47 -11.26 0.76
N PHE A 26 -3.16 -10.00 1.03
CA PHE A 26 -3.60 -8.89 0.19
C PHE A 26 -2.67 -8.69 -1.01
N GLN A 27 -3.24 -8.22 -2.11
CA GLN A 27 -2.52 -7.82 -3.31
C GLN A 27 -2.97 -6.42 -3.73
N TRP A 28 -2.07 -5.70 -4.40
CA TRP A 28 -2.44 -4.46 -5.06
C TRP A 28 -3.37 -4.76 -6.24
N CYS A 29 -4.39 -3.94 -6.41
CA CYS A 29 -5.41 -4.05 -7.46
C CYS A 29 -5.85 -2.67 -7.90
N LEU A 30 -6.69 -2.60 -8.93
CA LEU A 30 -7.29 -1.34 -9.34
C LEU A 30 -8.32 -0.87 -8.30
N ARG A 31 -8.62 0.43 -8.30
CA ARG A 31 -9.52 1.03 -7.30
C ARG A 31 -10.90 0.37 -7.31
N GLU A 32 -11.38 -0.01 -8.48
CA GLU A 32 -12.70 -0.61 -8.69
C GLU A 32 -12.80 -2.02 -8.07
N GLU A 33 -11.66 -2.65 -7.82
CA GLU A 33 -11.53 -4.01 -7.28
C GLU A 33 -11.15 -4.01 -5.80
N ALA A 34 -10.79 -2.84 -5.27
CA ALA A 34 -10.24 -2.70 -3.93
C ALA A 34 -11.29 -2.96 -2.84
N THR A 35 -11.01 -3.92 -1.96
CA THR A 35 -11.81 -4.18 -0.75
C THR A 35 -11.25 -3.45 0.47
N HIS A 36 -9.95 -3.16 0.46
CA HIS A 36 -9.21 -2.56 1.56
C HIS A 36 -8.27 -1.46 1.05
N VAL A 37 -7.97 -0.52 1.93
CA VAL A 37 -6.96 0.52 1.73
C VAL A 37 -5.80 0.26 2.68
N SER A 38 -4.58 0.32 2.14
CA SER A 38 -3.35 0.34 2.95
C SER A 38 -2.98 1.79 3.30
N GLY A 39 -2.74 2.03 4.58
CA GLY A 39 -2.21 3.30 5.08
C GLY A 39 -0.68 3.30 5.04
N SER A 40 -0.09 3.88 3.99
CA SER A 40 1.34 4.13 3.96
C SER A 40 1.74 5.09 5.10
N GLY A 41 2.74 4.71 5.91
CA GLY A 41 3.23 5.51 7.04
C GLY A 41 2.48 5.33 8.37
N VAL A 42 1.41 4.53 8.42
CA VAL A 42 0.69 4.21 9.67
C VAL A 42 0.79 2.70 9.94
N CYS A 43 1.97 2.24 10.40
CA CYS A 43 2.21 0.88 10.91
C CYS A 43 1.57 -0.27 10.11
N GLY A 44 1.54 -0.21 8.76
CA GLY A 44 0.92 -1.27 7.94
C GLY A 44 -0.60 -1.39 8.12
N CYS A 45 -1.29 -0.29 8.43
CA CYS A 45 -2.73 -0.28 8.62
C CYS A 45 -3.47 -0.77 7.37
N LEU A 46 -4.37 -1.74 7.55
CA LEU A 46 -5.31 -2.21 6.54
C LEU A 46 -6.73 -1.94 7.02
N ALA A 47 -7.49 -1.19 6.24
CA ALA A 47 -8.88 -0.83 6.57
C ALA A 47 -9.82 -1.18 5.42
N GLU A 48 -10.98 -1.76 5.75
CA GLU A 48 -12.05 -1.99 4.77
C GLU A 48 -12.47 -0.67 4.12
N ILE A 49 -12.57 -0.66 2.80
CA ILE A 49 -12.89 0.57 2.04
C ILE A 49 -14.26 1.15 2.44
N THR A 50 -15.19 0.29 2.86
CA THR A 50 -16.53 0.66 3.35
C THR A 50 -16.50 1.47 4.65
N ARG A 51 -15.40 1.41 5.40
CA ARG A 51 -15.21 2.16 6.66
C ARG A 51 -14.42 3.45 6.46
N ILE A 52 -13.92 3.71 5.25
CA ILE A 52 -13.13 4.89 4.94
C ILE A 52 -14.06 6.05 4.60
N ARG A 53 -13.91 7.16 5.33
CA ARG A 53 -14.50 8.45 4.98
C ARG A 53 -13.40 9.38 4.49
N VAL A 54 -13.51 9.81 3.23
CA VAL A 54 -12.66 10.89 2.71
C VAL A 54 -13.17 12.22 3.26
N THR A 55 -12.37 12.91 4.06
CA THR A 55 -12.74 14.20 4.69
C THR A 55 -12.19 15.41 3.95
N GLY A 56 -11.33 15.19 2.96
CA GLY A 56 -10.70 16.23 2.15
C GLY A 56 -9.66 15.63 1.23
N GLN A 57 -9.13 16.45 0.34
CA GLN A 57 -8.00 16.11 -0.54
C GLN A 57 -6.98 17.23 -0.42
N VAL A 58 -5.70 16.86 -0.37
CA VAL A 58 -4.61 17.83 -0.47
C VAL A 58 -4.33 18.04 -1.95
N GLU A 59 -4.29 19.30 -2.39
CA GLU A 59 -3.84 19.62 -3.74
C GLU A 59 -2.38 19.20 -3.89
N GLN A 60 -2.14 18.37 -4.90
CA GLN A 60 -0.80 17.97 -5.31
C GLN A 60 -0.55 18.50 -6.72
N PRO A 61 0.71 18.80 -7.07
CA PRO A 61 1.09 19.11 -8.44
C PRO A 61 0.59 18.05 -9.44
N ALA A 62 0.14 18.49 -10.62
CA ALA A 62 -0.51 17.61 -11.59
C ALA A 62 0.42 16.50 -12.12
N ASP A 63 1.71 16.79 -12.22
CA ASP A 63 2.78 15.86 -12.58
C ASP A 63 2.97 14.76 -11.53
N VAL A 64 2.94 15.14 -10.24
CA VAL A 64 2.97 14.18 -9.12
C VAL A 64 1.75 13.27 -9.17
N LEU A 65 0.55 13.84 -9.36
CA LEU A 65 -0.68 13.05 -9.46
C LEU A 65 -0.65 12.04 -10.61
N GLU A 66 -0.14 12.44 -11.78
CA GLU A 66 -0.08 11.54 -12.92
C GLU A 66 0.98 10.44 -12.75
N SER A 67 2.14 10.78 -12.15
CA SER A 67 3.18 9.80 -11.79
C SER A 67 2.65 8.75 -10.82
N GLU A 68 2.02 9.18 -9.72
CA GLU A 68 1.46 8.27 -8.72
C GLU A 68 0.32 7.41 -9.29
N ARG A 69 -0.52 7.97 -10.17
CA ARG A 69 -1.55 7.20 -10.90
C ARG A 69 -0.94 6.16 -11.82
N ALA A 70 0.13 6.49 -12.54
CA ALA A 70 0.80 5.55 -13.42
C ALA A 70 1.39 4.38 -12.63
N ILE A 71 2.03 4.66 -11.49
CA ILE A 71 2.56 3.65 -10.56
C ILE A 71 1.41 2.77 -10.04
N ALA A 72 0.35 3.36 -9.49
CA ALA A 72 -0.78 2.61 -8.95
C ALA A 72 -1.45 1.70 -10.00
N ARG A 73 -1.58 2.17 -11.25
CA ARG A 73 -2.12 1.38 -12.37
C ARG A 73 -1.20 0.22 -12.76
N ALA A 74 0.12 0.44 -12.81
CA ALA A 74 1.08 -0.63 -13.08
C ALA A 74 1.01 -1.71 -12.00
N LEU A 75 1.02 -1.30 -10.73
CA LEU A 75 0.92 -2.20 -9.58
C LEU A 75 -0.39 -3.00 -9.56
N GLY A 76 -1.51 -2.34 -9.82
CA GLY A 76 -2.82 -3.00 -9.90
C GLY A 76 -2.90 -4.03 -11.03
N ARG A 77 -2.25 -3.78 -12.17
CA ARG A 77 -2.19 -4.74 -13.30
C ARG A 77 -1.28 -5.94 -13.01
N GLU A 78 -0.22 -5.74 -12.26
CA GLU A 78 0.74 -6.80 -11.95
C GLU A 78 0.27 -7.73 -10.82
N GLY A 79 -0.66 -7.28 -9.96
CA GLY A 79 -1.13 -8.05 -8.80
C GLY A 79 0.00 -8.35 -7.79
N ARG A 80 1.13 -7.63 -7.88
CA ARG A 80 2.32 -7.87 -7.06
C ARG A 80 2.24 -7.09 -5.76
N ILE A 81 2.69 -7.71 -4.67
CA ILE A 81 2.93 -7.02 -3.40
C ILE A 81 4.23 -6.24 -3.53
N VAL A 82 4.17 -4.92 -3.34
CA VAL A 82 5.36 -4.05 -3.36
C VAL A 82 6.00 -4.08 -1.99
N SER A 83 7.27 -4.48 -1.91
CA SER A 83 8.14 -4.44 -0.71
C SER A 83 8.67 -3.05 -0.41
#